data_AF-A0A7Y8M3R7-F1
#
_entry.id   AF-A0A7Y8M3R7-F1
#
_cell.length_a   1.000
_cell.length_b   1.000
_cell.length_c   1.000
_cell.angle_alpha   90.00
_cell.angle_beta   90.00
_cell.angle_gamma   90.00
#
_symmetry.space_group_name_H-M   'P 1'
#
loop_
_entity.id
_entity.type
_entity.pdbx_description
1 polymer ?
#
loop_
_entity_poly.entity_id
_entity_poly.type
_entity_poly.pdbx_seq_one_letter_code
_entity_poly.pdbx_strand_id
1 'polypeptide(L)'
;MKYILFVLLLTGFLFSSVYAEDNTLTQSTTNSSQTTQPPSAESKWYYGGNIGFSFWNDYFYLGVYPLVGYKVTPKLSLGAKVGYAYISDDRYEPFPALNTSNYGGSLFSRYRIIPQLYAHAEFAYWS
;
A
#
# COMPACT_ATOMS: atom_id res chain seq x y z
N MET A 1 -31.62 15.95 -16.85
CA MET A 1 -31.76 15.54 -15.43
C MET A 1 -31.15 14.16 -15.11
N LYS A 2 -30.87 13.29 -16.10
CA LYS A 2 -30.33 11.93 -15.90
C LYS A 2 -28.89 11.86 -15.36
N TYR A 3 -28.07 12.89 -15.59
CA TYR A 3 -26.66 12.92 -15.14
C TYR A 3 -26.44 13.57 -13.77
N ILE A 4 -27.44 14.29 -13.24
CA ILE A 4 -27.32 14.98 -11.94
C ILE A 4 -27.27 13.97 -10.79
N LEU A 5 -28.03 12.87 -10.88
CA LEU A 5 -27.97 11.76 -9.92
C LEU A 5 -26.63 11.02 -9.97
N PHE A 6 -26.00 10.91 -11.15
CA PHE A 6 -24.71 10.24 -11.32
C PHE A 6 -23.54 11.06 -10.75
N VAL A 7 -23.61 12.40 -10.85
CA VAL A 7 -22.64 13.32 -10.27
C VAL A 7 -22.75 13.37 -8.74
N LEU A 8 -23.97 13.27 -8.18
CA LEU A 8 -24.20 13.23 -6.72
C LEU A 8 -23.72 11.91 -6.08
N LEU A 9 -23.77 10.80 -6.81
CA LEU A 9 -23.30 9.48 -6.37
C LEU A 9 -21.76 9.41 -6.35
N LEU A 10 -21.07 10.16 -7.20
CA LEU A 10 -19.61 10.22 -7.23
C LEU A 10 -19.00 11.06 -6.08
N THR A 11 -19.72 12.06 -5.58
CA THR A 11 -19.23 12.95 -4.50
C THR A 11 -19.50 12.41 -3.10
N GLY A 12 -20.44 11.47 -2.94
CA GLY A 12 -20.80 10.89 -1.64
C GLY A 12 -19.76 9.90 -1.07
N PHE A 13 -18.82 9.42 -1.90
CA PHE A 13 -17.86 8.39 -1.50
C PHE A 13 -16.54 8.93 -0.91
N LEU A 14 -16.35 10.26 -0.86
CA LEU A 14 -15.09 10.89 -0.38
C LEU A 14 -15.12 11.34 1.08
N PHE A 15 -16.22 11.12 1.82
CA PHE A 15 -16.36 11.58 3.22
C PHE A 15 -16.32 10.46 4.27
N SER A 16 -15.92 9.24 3.92
CA SER A 16 -15.51 8.25 4.93
C SER A 16 -14.03 8.48 5.26
N SER A 17 -13.74 9.55 6.00
CA SER A 17 -12.52 9.58 6.80
C SER A 17 -12.61 8.41 7.78
N VAL A 18 -11.89 7.33 7.49
CA VAL A 18 -11.53 6.31 8.48
C VAL A 18 -10.85 7.09 9.61
N TYR A 19 -11.59 7.35 10.67
CA TYR A 19 -10.99 7.52 11.98
C TYR A 19 -10.28 6.19 12.21
N ALA A 20 -8.95 6.21 12.23
CA ALA A 20 -8.20 5.08 12.76
C ALA A 20 -8.57 4.99 14.24
N GLU A 21 -9.63 4.25 14.52
CA GLU A 21 -9.97 3.79 15.86
C GLU A 21 -8.92 2.75 16.22
N ASP A 22 -8.06 3.12 17.17
CA ASP A 22 -7.12 2.22 17.82
C ASP A 22 -7.95 1.15 18.55
N ASN A 23 -8.25 0.06 17.85
CA ASN A 23 -8.95 -1.10 18.38
C ASN A 23 -8.05 -1.84 19.38
N THR A 24 -7.84 -1.26 20.56
CA THR A 24 -7.47 -2.02 21.75
C THR A 24 -8.72 -2.32 22.56
N LEU A 25 -9.59 -3.17 21.99
CA LEU A 25 -10.61 -3.87 22.76
C LEU A 25 -10.26 -5.36 22.81
N THR A 26 -9.39 -5.69 23.76
CA THR A 26 -9.56 -6.92 24.53
C THR A 26 -9.45 -6.55 26.00
N GLN A 27 -10.56 -6.08 26.57
CA GLN A 27 -10.76 -6.17 28.01
C GLN A 27 -10.95 -7.65 28.35
N SER A 28 -9.86 -8.33 28.71
CA SER A 28 -9.94 -9.50 29.58
C SER A 28 -9.59 -9.03 30.99
N THR A 29 -10.63 -8.84 31.79
CA THR A 29 -10.50 -8.70 33.25
C THR A 29 -9.92 -9.98 33.82
N THR A 30 -8.64 -9.97 34.17
CA THR A 30 -8.08 -10.80 35.24
C THR A 30 -6.96 -10.00 35.87
N ASN A 31 -7.15 -9.63 37.14
CA ASN A 31 -6.15 -8.97 37.96
C ASN A 31 -4.82 -9.74 37.92
N SER A 32 -3.78 -9.12 37.39
CA SER A 32 -2.39 -9.50 37.61
C SER A 32 -1.53 -8.25 37.41
N SER A 33 -1.01 -7.75 38.51
CA SER A 33 0.17 -6.88 38.65
C SER A 33 0.45 -5.92 37.51
N GLN A 34 0.10 -4.64 37.72
CA GLN A 34 0.67 -3.51 37.01
C GLN A 34 2.20 -3.58 37.09
N THR A 35 2.80 -4.16 36.06
CA THR A 35 4.17 -3.82 35.70
C THR A 35 4.00 -2.63 34.78
N THR A 36 4.39 -1.45 35.25
CA THR A 36 4.46 -0.22 34.45
C THR A 36 5.48 -0.48 33.35
N GLN A 37 5.05 -1.12 32.26
CA GLN A 37 5.82 -1.22 31.04
C GLN A 37 6.08 0.23 30.62
N PRO A 38 7.34 0.66 30.49
CA PRO A 38 7.62 1.95 29.87
C PRO A 38 6.90 1.99 28.52
N PRO A 39 6.37 3.16 28.08
CA PRO A 39 5.66 3.25 26.82
C PRO A 39 6.53 2.60 25.74
N SER A 40 6.02 1.50 25.17
CA SER A 40 6.67 0.74 24.10
C SER A 40 7.16 1.76 23.08
N ALA A 41 8.48 1.87 22.93
CA ALA A 41 9.06 2.81 21.98
C ALA A 41 8.48 2.49 20.60
N GLU A 42 7.75 3.44 20.01
CA GLU A 42 7.09 3.24 18.73
C GLU A 42 8.13 2.76 17.71
N SER A 43 7.87 1.62 17.06
CA SER A 43 8.80 1.08 16.08
C SER A 43 9.04 2.10 14.96
N LYS A 44 10.32 2.43 14.75
CA LYS A 44 10.73 3.28 13.62
C LYS A 44 10.62 2.55 12.28
N TRP A 45 10.69 1.22 12.30
CA TRP A 45 10.51 0.40 11.10
C TRP A 45 9.03 0.14 10.84
N TYR A 46 8.64 0.20 9.58
CA TYR A 46 7.33 -0.20 9.10
C TYR A 46 7.45 -1.01 7.82
N TYR A 47 6.52 -1.95 7.66
CA TYR A 47 6.48 -2.87 6.53
C TYR A 47 5.14 -2.73 5.83
N GLY A 48 5.09 -3.03 4.55
CA GLY A 48 3.86 -3.01 3.77
C GLY A 48 4.11 -3.53 2.38
N GLY A 49 3.30 -3.08 1.44
CA GLY A 49 3.45 -3.42 0.03
C GLY A 49 2.12 -3.43 -0.67
N ASN A 50 2.13 -3.80 -1.94
CA ASN A 50 0.92 -4.04 -2.70
C ASN A 50 0.99 -5.39 -3.43
N ILE A 51 -0.19 -5.95 -3.67
CA ILE A 51 -0.38 -7.03 -4.62
C ILE A 51 -1.33 -6.47 -5.68
N GLY A 52 -0.97 -6.62 -6.95
CA GLY A 52 -1.81 -6.21 -8.08
C GLY A 52 -2.08 -7.42 -8.96
N PHE A 53 -3.31 -7.58 -9.42
CA PHE A 53 -3.65 -8.60 -10.40
C PHE A 53 -4.62 -8.03 -11.44
N SER A 54 -4.58 -8.58 -12.65
CA SER A 54 -5.53 -8.24 -13.70
C SER A 54 -5.74 -9.46 -14.60
N PHE A 55 -6.98 -9.70 -15.00
CA PHE A 55 -7.34 -10.76 -15.94
C PHE A 55 -8.36 -10.20 -16.93
N TRP A 56 -8.07 -10.32 -18.23
CA TRP A 56 -8.98 -9.88 -19.28
C TRP A 56 -8.66 -10.54 -20.61
N ASN A 57 -9.62 -11.26 -21.21
CA ASN A 57 -9.51 -11.80 -22.58
C ASN A 57 -8.12 -12.41 -22.85
N ASP A 58 -7.77 -13.49 -22.14
CA ASP A 58 -6.49 -14.20 -22.28
C ASP A 58 -5.21 -13.40 -21.93
N TYR A 59 -5.38 -12.27 -21.24
CA TYR A 59 -4.32 -11.57 -20.52
C TYR A 59 -4.41 -11.86 -19.03
N PHE A 60 -3.28 -12.21 -18.41
CA PHE A 60 -3.15 -12.38 -16.97
C PHE A 60 -1.93 -11.60 -16.47
N TYR A 61 -2.12 -10.86 -15.38
CA TYR A 61 -1.06 -10.13 -14.68
C TYR A 61 -1.16 -10.43 -13.19
N LEU A 62 -0.02 -10.72 -12.57
CA LEU A 62 0.12 -10.85 -11.11
C LEU A 62 1.42 -10.21 -10.67
N GLY A 63 1.33 -9.19 -9.83
CA GLY A 63 2.48 -8.48 -9.27
C GLY A 63 2.44 -8.42 -7.75
N VAL A 64 3.61 -8.57 -7.13
CA VAL A 64 3.81 -8.49 -5.68
C VAL A 64 4.93 -7.51 -5.41
N TYR A 65 4.69 -6.55 -4.51
CA TYR A 65 5.53 -5.39 -4.30
C TYR A 65 5.74 -5.12 -2.80
N PRO A 66 6.51 -5.95 -2.07
CA PRO A 66 6.78 -5.71 -0.66
C PRO A 66 7.59 -4.42 -0.46
N LEU A 67 7.33 -3.77 0.66
CA LEU A 67 7.88 -2.49 1.06
C LEU A 67 8.45 -2.57 2.46
N VAL A 68 9.62 -1.97 2.66
CA VAL A 68 10.19 -1.69 3.98
C VAL A 68 10.51 -0.21 4.09
N GLY A 69 10.20 0.39 5.23
CA GLY A 69 10.50 1.78 5.50
C GLY A 69 10.97 2.03 6.93
N TYR A 70 11.65 3.15 7.10
CA TYR A 70 12.24 3.61 8.35
C TYR A 70 11.92 5.09 8.58
N LYS A 71 11.35 5.39 9.75
CA LYS A 71 11.10 6.75 10.25
C LYS A 71 12.42 7.36 10.74
N VAL A 72 13.06 8.17 9.89
CA VAL A 72 14.28 8.92 10.24
C VAL A 72 13.94 10.00 11.26
N THR A 73 12.82 10.70 11.06
CA THR A 73 12.24 11.66 12.01
C THR A 73 10.72 11.45 12.09
N PRO A 74 10.00 12.08 13.04
CA PRO A 74 8.52 12.01 13.08
C PRO A 74 7.82 12.49 11.79
N LYS A 75 8.52 13.27 10.94
CA LYS A 75 8.00 13.80 9.68
C LYS A 75 8.64 13.18 8.43
N LEU A 76 9.86 12.65 8.52
CA LEU A 76 10.61 12.11 7.39
C LEU A 76 10.78 10.60 7.52
N SER A 77 10.36 9.88 6.49
CA SER A 77 10.60 8.45 6.33
C SER A 77 11.35 8.16 5.03
N LEU A 78 12.24 7.18 5.08
CA LEU A 78 12.90 6.62 3.90
C LEU A 78 12.52 5.14 3.77
N GLY A 79 12.62 4.57 2.58
CA GLY A 79 12.40 3.15 2.43
C GLY A 79 12.71 2.64 1.04
N ALA A 80 12.48 1.35 0.87
CA ALA A 80 12.68 0.63 -0.36
C ALA A 80 11.46 -0.23 -0.67
N LYS A 81 11.25 -0.48 -1.96
CA LYS A 81 10.37 -1.54 -2.44
C LYS A 81 11.15 -2.45 -3.35
N VAL A 82 10.79 -3.72 -3.34
CA VAL A 82 11.14 -4.64 -4.42
C VAL A 82 9.84 -5.11 -5.04
N GLY A 83 9.90 -5.60 -6.27
CA GLY A 83 8.73 -6.17 -6.89
C GLY A 83 9.06 -7.21 -7.93
N TYR A 84 8.07 -8.06 -8.13
CA TYR A 84 8.04 -9.09 -9.15
C TYR A 84 6.64 -9.10 -9.75
N ALA A 85 6.55 -9.10 -11.07
CA ALA A 85 5.32 -9.21 -11.81
C ALA A 85 5.43 -10.27 -12.89
N TYR A 86 4.44 -11.15 -12.95
CA TYR A 86 4.25 -12.12 -14.00
C TYR A 86 3.16 -11.63 -14.95
N ILE A 87 3.41 -11.70 -16.25
CA ILE A 87 2.49 -11.35 -17.32
C ILE A 87 2.38 -12.54 -18.28
N SER A 88 1.15 -12.96 -18.56
CA SER A 88 0.79 -13.94 -19.58
C SER A 88 -0.11 -13.23 -20.58
N ASP A 89 0.24 -13.25 -21.86
CA ASP A 89 -0.58 -12.67 -22.93
C ASP A 89 -0.72 -13.67 -24.09
N ASP A 90 -1.88 -14.33 -24.15
CA ASP A 90 -2.18 -15.37 -25.15
C ASP A 90 -3.10 -14.82 -26.25
N ARG A 91 -3.24 -13.50 -26.38
CA ARG A 91 -4.19 -12.86 -27.30
C ARG A 91 -3.78 -12.85 -28.76
N TYR A 92 -2.49 -13.08 -29.06
CA TYR A 92 -1.94 -12.93 -30.40
C TYR A 92 -1.88 -14.26 -31.14
N GLU A 93 -3.02 -14.81 -31.56
CA GLU A 93 -3.06 -15.90 -32.55
C GLU A 93 -2.59 -15.39 -33.94
N PRO A 94 -1.73 -16.12 -34.68
CA PRO A 94 -1.20 -17.47 -34.44
C PRO A 94 0.19 -17.50 -33.78
N PHE A 95 0.60 -16.42 -33.11
CA PHE A 95 1.88 -16.34 -32.41
C PHE A 95 1.81 -17.08 -31.05
N PRO A 96 2.92 -17.67 -30.58
CA PRO A 96 2.96 -18.31 -29.27
C PRO A 96 2.71 -17.30 -28.13
N ALA A 97 2.05 -17.79 -27.08
CA ALA A 97 1.83 -17.13 -25.80
C ALA A 97 3.06 -16.33 -25.33
N LEU A 98 2.88 -15.03 -25.07
CA LEU A 98 3.93 -14.15 -24.59
C LEU A 98 3.91 -14.14 -23.06
N ASN A 99 4.78 -14.99 -22.48
CA ASN A 99 5.02 -15.02 -21.05
C ASN A 99 6.26 -14.17 -20.72
N THR A 100 6.07 -13.10 -19.97
CA THR A 100 7.15 -12.23 -19.51
C THR A 100 7.07 -12.01 -18.02
N SER A 101 8.22 -11.83 -17.39
CA SER A 101 8.31 -11.47 -15.99
C SER A 101 9.11 -10.19 -15.84
N ASN A 102 8.54 -9.26 -15.09
CA ASN A 102 9.18 -8.01 -14.73
C ASN A 102 9.62 -8.08 -13.28
N TYR A 103 10.79 -7.53 -12.99
CA TYR A 103 11.29 -7.43 -11.62
C TYR A 103 12.04 -6.13 -11.43
N GLY A 104 12.13 -5.70 -10.19
CA GLY A 104 12.75 -4.42 -9.93
C GLY A 104 12.62 -3.98 -8.50
N GLY A 105 12.93 -2.71 -8.30
CA GLY A 105 12.88 -2.10 -7.00
C GLY A 105 12.90 -0.59 -7.07
N SER A 106 12.64 0.02 -5.93
CA SER A 106 12.65 1.46 -5.79
C SER A 106 13.17 1.88 -4.43
N LEU A 107 13.72 3.09 -4.38
CA LEU A 107 13.98 3.81 -3.14
C LEU A 107 13.03 4.99 -3.07
N PHE A 108 12.46 5.22 -1.89
CA PHE A 108 11.53 6.32 -1.69
C PHE A 108 11.84 7.12 -0.42
N SER A 109 11.38 8.37 -0.44
CA SER A 109 11.35 9.27 0.70
C SER A 109 9.98 9.89 0.84
N ARG A 110 9.51 10.03 2.08
CA ARG A 110 8.21 10.61 2.44
C ARG A 110 8.39 11.69 3.48
N TYR A 111 7.91 12.89 3.20
CA TYR A 111 7.92 14.00 4.13
C TYR A 111 6.49 14.46 4.44
N ARG A 112 6.07 14.32 5.70
CA ARG A 112 4.75 14.75 6.18
C ARG A 112 4.77 16.26 6.49
N ILE A 113 4.01 17.01 5.71
CA ILE A 113 3.88 18.47 5.85
C ILE A 113 2.85 18.78 6.94
N ILE A 114 1.67 18.15 6.83
CA ILE A 114 0.58 18.14 7.82
C ILE A 114 0.02 16.71 7.93
N PRO A 115 -0.75 16.34 8.96
CA PRO A 115 -1.25 14.96 9.12
C PRO A 115 -1.99 14.40 7.90
N GLN A 116 -2.67 15.25 7.13
CA GLN A 116 -3.46 14.91 5.95
C GLN A 116 -2.67 14.98 4.63
N LEU A 117 -1.46 15.58 4.61
CA LEU A 117 -0.70 15.84 3.39
C LEU A 117 0.79 15.50 3.57
N TYR A 118 1.32 14.72 2.63
CA TYR A 118 2.72 14.37 2.57
C TYR A 118 3.27 14.52 1.15
N ALA A 119 4.55 14.85 1.05
CA ALA A 119 5.32 14.76 -0.18
C ALA A 119 5.95 13.36 -0.27
N HIS A 120 5.92 12.75 -1.46
CA HIS A 120 6.54 11.45 -1.74
C HIS A 120 7.42 11.57 -2.97
N ALA A 121 8.69 11.19 -2.83
CA ALA A 121 9.63 11.10 -3.93
C ALA A 121 10.13 9.66 -4.02
N GLU A 122 10.17 9.11 -5.22
CA GLU A 122 10.53 7.73 -5.47
C GLU A 122 11.35 7.61 -6.74
N PHE A 123 12.46 6.88 -6.64
CA PHE A 123 13.27 6.46 -7.76
C PHE A 123 13.05 4.96 -7.96
N ALA A 124 12.51 4.57 -9.11
CA ALA A 124 12.14 3.20 -9.41
C ALA A 124 12.89 2.68 -10.64
N TYR A 125 13.27 1.40 -10.59
CA TYR A 125 13.86 0.66 -11.70
C TYR A 125 13.11 -0.68 -11.85
N TRP A 126 12.67 -0.97 -13.07
CA TRP A 126 11.99 -2.20 -13.45
C TRP A 126 12.63 -2.74 -14.74
N SER A 127 12.82 -4.05 -14.79
CA SER A 127 13.33 -4.81 -15.93
C SER A 127 12.37 -5.94 -16.27
#